data_AF-A0A8S3F405-F1
#
_entry.id   AF-A0A8S3F405-F1
#
_cell.length_a   1.000
_cell.length_b   1.000
_cell.length_c   1.000
_cell.angle_alpha   90.00
_cell.angle_beta   90.00
_cell.angle_gamma   90.00
#
_symmetry.space_group_name_H-M   'P 1'
#
loop_
_entity.id
_entity.type
_entity.pdbx_description
1 polymer ?
#
loop_
_entity_poly.entity_id
_entity_poly.type
_entity_poly.pdbx_seq_one_letter_code
_entity_poly.pdbx_strand_id
1 'polypeptide(L)'
;HLYTAYNDYLQVLNGKLLCFHNLTPNRIQQLTVDDCKIMYKIVPGLSSEELLFTEFELLRDSIEQCENMNNVVPLLQKFGHLYPRVARVYNFLFTLPITTATNERCFNKLKFIKNKLRTTLKNEKLEFLIMCCTENDLLDYLDLETLANEWAQMKDRRVKISQAFNK
;
A
#
# COMPACT_ATOMS: atom_id res chain seq x y z
N HIS A 1 16.53 -8.84 -5.76
CA HIS A 1 15.41 -9.80 -5.75
C HIS A 1 14.11 -9.16 -5.23
N LEU A 2 14.12 -8.49 -4.08
CA LEU A 2 12.93 -7.81 -3.53
C LEU A 2 12.30 -6.77 -4.47
N TYR A 3 13.12 -5.94 -5.13
CA TYR A 3 12.63 -4.88 -6.02
C TYR A 3 11.94 -5.39 -7.30
N THR A 4 12.45 -6.47 -7.90
CA THR A 4 11.85 -7.11 -9.08
C THR A 4 10.55 -7.82 -8.71
N ALA A 5 10.56 -8.62 -7.63
CA ALA A 5 9.36 -9.25 -7.10
C ALA A 5 8.28 -8.22 -6.72
N TYR A 6 8.68 -7.04 -6.24
CA TYR A 6 7.79 -5.95 -5.87
C TYR A 6 7.19 -5.20 -7.08
N ASN A 7 7.98 -4.95 -8.13
CA ASN A 7 7.46 -4.38 -9.37
C ASN A 7 6.53 -5.36 -10.12
N ASP A 8 6.89 -6.64 -10.13
CA ASP A 8 6.04 -7.69 -10.71
C ASP A 8 4.75 -7.82 -9.90
N TYR A 9 4.83 -7.74 -8.57
CA TYR A 9 3.67 -7.66 -7.69
C TYR A 9 2.79 -6.45 -8.04
N LEU A 10 3.37 -5.24 -8.19
CA LEU A 10 2.63 -4.02 -8.54
C LEU A 10 1.99 -4.07 -9.93
N GLN A 11 2.65 -4.62 -10.94
CA GLN A 11 2.06 -4.75 -12.28
C GLN A 11 0.91 -5.77 -12.30
N VAL A 12 1.09 -6.90 -11.60
CA VAL A 12 0.05 -7.92 -11.43
C VAL A 12 -1.12 -7.39 -10.58
N LEU A 13 -0.86 -6.59 -9.55
CA LEU A 13 -1.88 -5.93 -8.74
C LEU A 13 -2.64 -4.90 -9.58
N ASN A 14 -1.95 -4.01 -10.30
CA ASN A 14 -2.58 -2.92 -11.07
C ASN A 14 -3.55 -3.46 -12.13
N GLY A 15 -3.22 -4.56 -12.81
CA GLY A 15 -4.15 -5.19 -13.76
C GLY A 15 -5.36 -5.85 -13.11
N LYS A 16 -5.19 -6.44 -11.91
CA LYS A 16 -6.26 -7.14 -11.18
C LYS A 16 -7.14 -6.20 -10.33
N LEU A 17 -6.64 -5.04 -9.96
CA LEU A 17 -7.34 -4.04 -9.15
C LEU A 17 -8.19 -3.07 -9.98
N LEU A 18 -8.12 -3.14 -11.32
CA LEU A 18 -8.92 -2.30 -12.21
C LEU A 18 -10.41 -2.42 -11.96
N CYS A 19 -10.90 -3.59 -11.53
CA CYS A 19 -12.31 -3.77 -11.19
C CYS A 19 -12.77 -2.79 -10.08
N PHE A 20 -11.92 -2.41 -9.13
CA PHE A 20 -12.27 -1.50 -8.04
C PHE A 20 -12.28 -0.02 -8.43
N HIS A 21 -11.78 0.34 -9.61
CA HIS A 21 -11.64 1.73 -10.04
C HIS A 21 -12.97 2.49 -10.12
N ASN A 22 -14.03 1.79 -10.54
CA ASN A 22 -15.37 2.34 -10.62
C ASN A 22 -16.11 2.33 -9.27
N LEU A 23 -15.47 1.93 -8.15
CA LEU A 23 -16.10 1.98 -6.82
C LEU A 23 -16.02 3.34 -6.13
N THR A 24 -15.41 4.33 -6.78
CA THR A 24 -15.36 5.70 -6.27
C THR A 24 -16.71 6.40 -6.46
N PRO A 25 -17.10 7.32 -5.54
CA PRO A 25 -18.38 8.04 -5.64
C PRO A 25 -18.66 8.63 -7.02
N ASN A 26 -17.65 9.29 -7.62
CA ASN A 26 -17.77 9.94 -8.92
C ASN A 26 -17.87 8.97 -10.12
N ARG A 27 -17.65 7.66 -9.92
CA ARG A 27 -17.54 6.67 -10.99
C ARG A 27 -18.44 5.45 -10.78
N ILE A 28 -19.17 5.38 -9.68
CA ILE A 28 -20.02 4.24 -9.35
C ILE A 28 -21.08 3.97 -10.43
N GLN A 29 -21.48 5.01 -11.16
CA GLN A 29 -22.35 4.89 -12.34
C GLN A 29 -21.75 4.04 -13.47
N GLN A 30 -20.42 3.97 -13.59
CA GLN A 30 -19.70 3.22 -14.62
C GLN A 30 -19.43 1.77 -14.20
N LEU A 31 -19.86 1.34 -13.01
CA LEU A 31 -19.65 -0.01 -12.54
C LEU A 31 -20.40 -1.01 -13.44
N THR A 32 -19.68 -2.01 -13.93
CA THR A 32 -20.23 -3.04 -14.81
C THR A 32 -20.40 -4.38 -14.08
N VAL A 33 -21.21 -5.26 -14.66
CA VAL A 33 -21.35 -6.63 -14.17
C VAL A 33 -20.01 -7.37 -14.23
N ASP A 34 -19.22 -7.13 -15.29
CA ASP A 34 -17.91 -7.78 -15.47
C ASP A 34 -16.90 -7.37 -14.39
N ASP A 35 -16.94 -6.12 -13.94
CA ASP A 35 -16.17 -5.68 -12.77
C ASP A 35 -16.55 -6.50 -11.52
N CYS A 36 -17.84 -6.71 -11.28
CA CYS A 36 -18.34 -7.51 -10.17
C CYS A 36 -17.92 -8.98 -10.27
N LYS A 37 -17.89 -9.58 -11.47
CA LYS A 37 -17.39 -10.95 -11.67
C LYS A 37 -15.92 -11.07 -11.28
N ILE A 38 -15.13 -10.07 -11.63
CA ILE A 38 -13.70 -10.04 -11.30
C ILE A 38 -13.53 -9.85 -9.78
N MET A 39 -14.30 -8.94 -9.17
CA MET A 39 -14.30 -8.76 -7.71
C MET A 39 -14.68 -10.04 -6.97
N TYR A 40 -15.70 -10.77 -7.44
CA TYR A 40 -16.11 -12.04 -6.85
C TYR A 40 -14.98 -13.07 -6.79
N LYS A 41 -14.11 -13.09 -7.80
CA LYS A 41 -12.95 -13.98 -7.86
C LYS A 41 -11.80 -13.56 -6.94
N ILE A 42 -11.70 -12.28 -6.59
CA ILE A 42 -10.58 -11.70 -5.84
C ILE A 42 -10.91 -11.56 -4.35
N VAL A 43 -12.13 -11.11 -4.03
CA VAL A 43 -12.54 -10.78 -2.67
C VAL A 43 -12.98 -12.06 -1.94
N PRO A 44 -12.30 -12.46 -0.87
CA PRO A 44 -12.59 -13.71 -0.18
C PRO A 44 -13.92 -13.65 0.58
N GLY A 45 -14.69 -14.74 0.52
CA GLY A 45 -15.90 -14.92 1.33
C GLY A 45 -17.16 -14.21 0.79
N LEU A 46 -17.20 -13.88 -0.51
CA LEU A 46 -18.44 -13.46 -1.18
C LEU A 46 -19.35 -14.67 -1.45
N SER A 47 -20.66 -14.48 -1.27
CA SER A 47 -21.65 -15.57 -1.34
C SER A 47 -22.19 -15.83 -2.76
N SER A 48 -22.38 -14.78 -3.57
CA SER A 48 -22.89 -14.86 -4.96
C SER A 48 -22.44 -13.63 -5.75
N GLU A 49 -22.15 -13.85 -7.03
CA GLU A 49 -21.77 -12.83 -8.01
C GLU A 49 -22.99 -11.98 -8.44
N GLU A 50 -24.12 -12.61 -8.73
CA GLU A 50 -25.34 -11.93 -9.21
C GLU A 50 -25.89 -10.98 -8.15
N LEU A 51 -25.85 -11.42 -6.88
CA LEU A 51 -26.30 -10.63 -5.76
C LEU A 51 -25.33 -9.51 -5.37
N LEU A 52 -24.08 -9.54 -5.84
CA LEU A 52 -23.14 -8.45 -5.61
C LEU A 52 -23.51 -7.23 -6.45
N PHE A 53 -23.76 -7.45 -7.74
CA PHE A 53 -24.14 -6.36 -8.64
C PHE A 53 -25.46 -5.70 -8.22
N THR A 54 -26.46 -6.50 -7.82
CA THR A 54 -27.74 -5.94 -7.35
C THR A 54 -27.61 -5.11 -6.07
N GLU A 55 -26.76 -5.53 -5.11
CA GLU A 55 -26.49 -4.70 -3.93
C GLU A 55 -25.80 -3.38 -4.31
N PHE A 56 -24.89 -3.41 -5.28
CA PHE A 56 -24.27 -2.18 -5.79
C PHE A 56 -25.28 -1.26 -6.46
N GLU A 57 -26.21 -1.79 -7.27
CA GLU A 57 -27.30 -1.00 -7.87
C GLU A 57 -28.15 -0.31 -6.81
N LEU A 58 -28.50 -1.03 -5.73
CA LEU A 58 -29.35 -0.48 -4.66
C LEU A 58 -28.66 0.64 -3.86
N LEU A 59 -27.33 0.59 -3.74
CA LEU A 59 -26.55 1.60 -3.02
C LEU A 59 -25.93 2.68 -3.91
N ARG A 60 -26.07 2.55 -5.24
CA ARG A 60 -25.40 3.38 -6.25
C ARG A 60 -25.59 4.88 -5.99
N ASP A 61 -26.83 5.32 -5.84
CA ASP A 61 -27.16 6.73 -5.62
C ASP A 61 -26.62 7.26 -4.28
N SER A 62 -26.64 6.42 -3.25
CA SER A 62 -26.14 6.80 -1.92
C SER A 62 -24.61 6.93 -1.92
N ILE A 63 -23.92 6.06 -2.66
CA ILE A 63 -22.47 6.11 -2.84
C ILE A 63 -22.08 7.33 -3.69
N GLU A 64 -22.84 7.63 -4.74
CA GLU A 64 -22.58 8.79 -5.62
C GLU A 64 -22.67 10.13 -4.87
N GLN A 65 -23.58 10.23 -3.90
CA GLN A 65 -23.73 11.43 -3.06
C GLN A 65 -22.57 11.66 -2.08
N CYS A 66 -21.65 10.69 -1.93
CA CYS A 66 -20.48 10.87 -1.09
C CYS A 66 -19.44 11.78 -1.76
N GLU A 67 -18.97 12.81 -1.06
CA GLU A 67 -17.95 13.72 -1.59
C GLU A 67 -16.63 13.01 -1.92
N ASN A 68 -16.28 11.99 -1.15
CA ASN A 68 -15.04 11.24 -1.31
C ASN A 68 -15.15 9.83 -0.68
N MET A 69 -14.12 9.01 -0.88
CA MET A 69 -14.07 7.63 -0.37
C MET A 69 -14.17 7.52 1.15
N ASN A 70 -13.72 8.53 1.92
CA ASN A 70 -13.82 8.48 3.38
C ASN A 70 -15.28 8.60 3.84
N ASN A 71 -16.14 9.30 3.10
CA ASN A 71 -17.56 9.41 3.37
C ASN A 71 -18.34 8.12 3.07
N VAL A 72 -17.75 7.16 2.35
CA VAL A 72 -18.35 5.83 2.13
C VAL A 72 -18.31 4.99 3.41
N VAL A 73 -17.28 5.15 4.26
CA VAL A 73 -17.16 4.42 5.53
C VAL A 73 -18.37 4.63 6.46
N PRO A 74 -18.81 5.86 6.80
CA PRO A 74 -19.99 6.07 7.64
C PRO A 74 -21.29 5.57 6.99
N LEU A 75 -21.39 5.60 5.65
CA LEU A 75 -22.52 4.98 4.93
C LEU A 75 -22.56 3.47 5.16
N LEU A 76 -21.41 2.79 5.05
CA LEU A 76 -21.29 1.35 5.30
C LEU A 76 -21.51 0.99 6.77
N GLN A 77 -21.14 1.86 7.71
CA GLN A 77 -21.47 1.64 9.13
C GLN A 77 -22.98 1.68 9.36
N LYS A 78 -23.70 2.56 8.65
CA LYS A 78 -25.15 2.70 8.78
C LYS A 78 -25.92 1.58 8.08
N PHE A 79 -25.53 1.21 6.86
CA PHE A 79 -26.29 0.31 5.98
C PHE A 79 -25.60 -1.02 5.66
N GLY A 80 -24.35 -1.22 6.06
CA GLY A 80 -23.54 -2.38 5.65
C GLY A 80 -24.09 -3.73 6.12
N HIS A 81 -24.94 -3.76 7.14
CA HIS A 81 -25.65 -4.98 7.57
C HIS A 81 -26.75 -5.42 6.58
N LEU A 82 -27.31 -4.47 5.81
CA LEU A 82 -28.31 -4.75 4.78
C LEU A 82 -27.66 -5.18 3.46
N TYR A 83 -26.42 -4.72 3.22
CA TYR A 83 -25.66 -4.96 1.99
C TYR A 83 -24.29 -5.59 2.30
N PRO A 84 -24.27 -6.82 2.84
CA PRO A 84 -23.06 -7.44 3.37
C PRO A 84 -22.00 -7.74 2.30
N ARG A 85 -22.38 -7.89 1.02
CA ARG A 85 -21.43 -8.15 -0.07
C ARG A 85 -20.71 -6.86 -0.45
N VAL A 86 -21.45 -5.78 -0.65
CA VAL A 86 -20.87 -4.45 -0.93
C VAL A 86 -20.00 -3.98 0.24
N ALA A 87 -20.47 -4.13 1.48
CA ALA A 87 -19.68 -3.79 2.66
C ALA A 87 -18.37 -4.58 2.73
N ARG A 88 -18.39 -5.88 2.39
CA ARG A 88 -17.18 -6.70 2.32
C ARG A 88 -16.22 -6.25 1.22
N VAL A 89 -16.73 -5.90 0.04
CA VAL A 89 -15.90 -5.37 -1.06
C VAL A 89 -15.22 -4.06 -0.65
N TYR A 90 -15.96 -3.12 -0.05
CA TYR A 90 -15.37 -1.86 0.40
C TYR A 90 -14.40 -2.07 1.57
N ASN A 91 -14.71 -2.94 2.52
CA ASN A 91 -13.76 -3.28 3.59
C ASN A 91 -12.47 -3.85 3.01
N PHE A 92 -12.58 -4.77 2.04
CA PHE A 92 -11.42 -5.28 1.32
C PHE A 92 -10.66 -4.14 0.65
N LEU A 93 -11.34 -3.26 -0.10
CA LEU A 93 -10.74 -2.10 -0.75
C LEU A 93 -10.01 -1.16 0.21
N PHE A 94 -10.58 -0.89 1.39
CA PHE A 94 -9.96 -0.03 2.41
C PHE A 94 -8.78 -0.71 3.12
N THR A 95 -8.80 -2.05 3.23
CA THR A 95 -7.67 -2.82 3.77
C THR A 95 -6.56 -3.05 2.74
N LEU A 96 -6.86 -2.97 1.45
CA LEU A 96 -5.82 -2.98 0.43
C LEU A 96 -4.90 -1.76 0.64
N PRO A 97 -3.59 -1.88 0.34
CA PRO A 97 -2.63 -0.78 0.40
C PRO A 97 -2.88 0.30 -0.69
N ILE A 98 -4.13 0.48 -1.11
CA ILE A 98 -4.65 1.47 -2.06
C ILE A 98 -4.95 2.81 -1.38
N THR A 99 -4.90 2.91 -0.05
CA THR A 99 -4.90 4.23 0.62
C THR A 99 -3.58 4.94 0.31
N THR A 100 -3.63 5.64 -0.81
CA THR A 100 -2.52 6.19 -1.58
C THR A 100 -1.71 7.22 -0.80
N ALA A 101 -2.25 7.89 0.22
CA ALA A 101 -1.53 9.00 0.86
C ALA A 101 -0.22 8.57 1.57
N THR A 102 -0.27 7.54 2.41
CA THR A 102 0.92 7.10 3.17
C THR A 102 1.86 6.30 2.29
N ASN A 103 1.29 5.40 1.49
CA ASN A 103 2.06 4.53 0.61
C ASN A 103 2.69 5.30 -0.57
N GLU A 104 1.99 6.23 -1.24
CA GLU A 104 2.61 7.08 -2.27
C GLU A 104 3.72 7.96 -1.70
N ARG A 105 3.57 8.48 -0.48
CA ARG A 105 4.64 9.24 0.20
C ARG A 105 5.85 8.35 0.44
N CYS A 106 5.66 7.12 0.93
CA CYS A 106 6.73 6.14 1.08
C CYS A 106 7.34 5.76 -0.28
N PHE A 107 6.54 5.57 -1.33
CA PHE A 107 7.01 5.27 -2.68
C PHE A 107 7.76 6.42 -3.32
N ASN A 108 7.38 7.66 -3.05
CA ASN A 108 8.08 8.84 -3.54
C ASN A 108 9.44 8.99 -2.85
N LYS A 109 9.49 8.76 -1.52
CA LYS A 109 10.76 8.65 -0.77
C LYS A 109 11.65 7.53 -1.35
N LEU A 110 11.09 6.35 -1.59
CA LEU A 110 11.80 5.21 -2.19
C LEU A 110 12.32 5.50 -3.60
N LYS A 111 11.53 6.18 -4.45
CA LYS A 111 11.94 6.60 -5.79
C LYS A 111 13.11 7.58 -5.75
N PHE A 112 13.08 8.51 -4.79
CA PHE A 112 14.18 9.45 -4.56
C PHE A 112 15.46 8.72 -4.08
N ILE A 113 15.34 7.81 -3.12
CA ILE A 113 16.44 6.96 -2.64
C ILE A 113 17.02 6.14 -3.79
N LYS A 114 16.17 5.51 -4.60
CA LYS A 114 16.58 4.71 -5.75
C LYS A 114 17.31 5.54 -6.82
N ASN A 115 16.83 6.74 -7.15
CA ASN A 115 17.42 7.49 -8.26
C ASN A 115 18.62 8.34 -7.84
N LYS A 116 18.56 8.94 -6.65
CA LYS A 116 19.59 9.87 -6.16
C LYS A 116 20.73 9.18 -5.42
N LEU A 117 20.44 8.12 -4.65
CA LEU A 117 21.46 7.43 -3.84
C LEU A 117 22.08 6.22 -4.54
N ARG A 118 21.40 5.59 -5.51
CA ARG A 118 21.97 4.48 -6.31
C ARG A 118 23.13 4.92 -7.20
N THR A 119 23.15 6.19 -7.64
CA THR A 119 24.29 6.74 -8.39
C THR A 119 25.53 6.94 -7.50
N THR A 120 25.38 6.84 -6.17
CA THR A 120 26.44 7.06 -5.18
C THR A 120 26.76 5.86 -4.27
N LEU A 121 25.91 4.81 -4.23
CA LEU A 121 26.03 3.69 -3.27
C LEU A 121 25.92 2.29 -3.92
N LYS A 122 26.65 1.30 -3.38
CA LYS A 122 26.58 -0.13 -3.76
C LYS A 122 25.23 -0.75 -3.37
N ASN A 123 24.79 -1.78 -4.12
CA ASN A 123 23.46 -2.41 -4.00
C ASN A 123 23.05 -2.82 -2.56
N GLU A 124 23.97 -3.35 -1.76
CA GLU A 124 23.67 -3.79 -0.38
C GLU A 124 23.25 -2.61 0.52
N LYS A 125 23.92 -1.46 0.41
CA LYS A 125 23.56 -0.27 1.20
C LYS A 125 22.19 0.28 0.81
N LEU A 126 21.81 0.13 -0.46
CA LEU A 126 20.49 0.54 -0.95
C LEU A 126 19.38 -0.34 -0.35
N GLU A 127 19.61 -1.63 -0.20
CA GLU A 127 18.65 -2.58 0.37
C GLU A 127 18.37 -2.27 1.87
N PHE A 128 19.42 -1.99 2.65
CA PHE A 128 19.26 -1.56 4.04
C PHE A 128 18.51 -0.22 4.16
N LEU A 129 18.79 0.75 3.28
CA LEU A 129 18.09 2.03 3.29
C LEU A 129 16.60 1.89 2.96
N ILE A 130 16.25 1.00 2.02
CA ILE A 130 14.86 0.68 1.69
C ILE A 130 14.14 0.09 2.92
N MET A 131 14.79 -0.85 3.62
CA MET A 131 14.27 -1.45 4.86
C MET A 131 14.05 -0.41 5.95
N CYS A 132 15.01 0.49 6.16
CA CYS A 132 14.84 1.59 7.12
C CYS A 132 13.67 2.52 6.74
N CYS A 133 13.44 2.76 5.45
CA CYS A 133 12.36 3.64 5.01
C CYS A 133 10.98 3.01 5.11
N THR A 134 10.87 1.68 4.98
CA THR A 134 9.60 0.96 5.20
C THR A 134 9.25 0.88 6.68
N GLU A 135 10.26 0.70 7.53
CA GLU A 135 10.12 0.62 8.99
C GLU A 135 10.34 1.98 9.67
N ASN A 136 10.20 3.09 8.94
CA ASN A 136 10.55 4.41 9.45
C ASN A 136 9.72 4.78 10.70
N ASP A 137 8.47 4.35 10.76
CA ASP A 137 7.62 4.57 11.93
C ASP A 137 8.18 3.87 13.17
N LEU A 138 8.81 2.69 13.03
CA LEU A 138 9.52 2.01 14.12
C LEU A 138 10.84 2.69 14.46
N LEU A 139 11.55 3.21 13.46
CA LEU A 139 12.79 3.96 13.65
C LEU A 139 12.56 5.29 14.37
N ASP A 140 11.39 5.92 14.21
CA ASP A 140 11.05 7.16 14.91
C ASP A 140 10.95 6.95 16.44
N TYR A 141 10.72 5.71 16.91
CA TYR A 141 10.76 5.35 18.33
C TYR A 141 12.15 4.95 18.83
N LEU A 142 13.12 4.75 17.92
CA LEU A 142 14.49 4.39 18.29
C LEU A 142 15.30 5.66 18.55
N ASP A 143 15.91 5.73 19.73
CA ASP A 143 16.88 6.76 20.03
C ASP A 143 18.18 6.48 19.27
N LEU A 144 18.35 7.18 18.14
CA LEU A 144 19.54 7.10 17.31
C LEU A 144 20.82 7.50 18.05
N GLU A 145 20.73 8.35 19.08
CA GLU A 145 21.89 8.78 19.86
C GLU A 145 22.35 7.64 20.78
N THR A 146 21.41 6.98 21.47
CA THR A 146 21.70 5.77 22.25
C THR A 146 22.23 4.65 21.35
N LEU A 147 21.61 4.40 20.19
CA LEU A 147 22.06 3.38 19.25
C LEU A 147 23.47 3.68 18.70
N ALA A 148 23.76 4.94 18.37
CA ALA A 148 25.08 5.36 17.89
C ALA A 148 26.14 5.18 18.98
N ASN A 149 25.80 5.48 20.23
CA ASN A 149 26.67 5.27 21.38
C ASN A 149 26.92 3.78 21.62
N GLU A 150 25.88 2.94 21.65
CA GLU A 150 26.02 1.48 21.76
C GLU A 150 26.86 0.91 20.62
N TRP A 151 26.59 1.34 19.39
CA TRP A 151 27.36 0.95 18.22
C TRP A 151 28.83 1.38 18.32
N ALA A 152 29.12 2.58 18.82
CA ALA A 152 30.48 3.06 19.05
C ALA A 152 31.21 2.29 20.17
N GLN A 153 30.47 1.76 21.15
CA GLN A 153 31.00 0.92 22.23
C GLN A 153 31.21 -0.54 21.82
N MET A 154 30.65 -1.00 20.70
CA MET A 154 30.93 -2.33 20.14
C MET A 154 32.40 -2.39 19.67
N LYS A 155 33.25 -3.07 20.44
CA LYS A 155 34.71 -3.07 20.30
C LYS A 155 35.25 -3.60 18.95
N ASP A 156 34.45 -4.35 18.19
CA ASP A 156 34.95 -5.17 17.08
C ASP A 156 34.97 -4.52 15.68
N ARG A 157 34.66 -3.22 15.52
CA ARG A 157 34.69 -2.57 14.19
C ARG A 157 35.39 -1.22 14.11
N ARG A 158 36.47 -1.01 14.88
CA ARG A 158 37.47 -0.02 14.44
C ARG A 158 38.15 -0.56 13.19
N VAL A 159 37.57 -0.32 12.01
CA VAL A 159 38.33 -0.39 10.77
C VAL A 159 39.46 0.62 10.94
N LYS A 160 40.68 0.11 11.19
CA LYS A 160 41.87 0.94 11.25
C LYS A 160 42.06 1.55 9.85
N ILE A 161 41.60 2.77 9.67
CA ILE A 161 42.02 3.62 8.55
C ILE A 161 43.47 4.05 8.85
N SER A 162 44.42 3.12 8.72
CA SER A 162 45.83 3.43 8.95
C SER A 162 46.80 2.66 8.05
N GLN A 163 46.35 2.10 6.93
CA GLN A 163 47.24 1.44 5.96
C GLN A 163 46.93 1.74 4.47
N ALA A 164 46.23 2.82 4.16
CA ALA A 164 46.01 3.24 2.76
C ALA A 164 46.71 4.56 2.36
N PHE A 165 47.60 5.09 3.20
CA PHE A 165 48.38 6.31 2.91
C PHE A 165 49.87 6.16 3.24
N ASN A 166 50.47 4.98 3.00
CA ASN A 166 51.95 4.86 2.96
C ASN A 166 52.38 3.63 2.14
N LYS A 167 52.32 3.76 0.82
CA LYS A 167 53.42 3.49 -0.13
C LYS A 167 52.99 3.88 -1.53
#